data_AF-A0A4Y7JIW2-F1
#
_entry.id   AF-A0A4Y7JIW2-F1
#
_cell.length_a   1.000
_cell.length_b   1.000
_cell.length_c   1.000
_cell.angle_alpha   90.00
_cell.angle_beta   90.00
_cell.angle_gamma   90.00
#
_symmetry.space_group_name_H-M   'P 1'
#
loop_
_entity.id
_entity.type
_entity.pdbx_description
1 polymer ?
#
loop_
_entity_poly.entity_id
_entity_poly.type
_entity_poly.pdbx_seq_one_letter_code
_entity_poly.pdbx_strand_id
1 'polypeptide(L)'
;MTNLLWKNAKTKLRAMCDDCSSVAEMRKRIPKNLKKEDWDDFVDIVSKGEDKEVRERMKRARSKLKAAHSTGRRGIAQRRHEMEQASPTGKVLRVDLYLATHVYQEMSEEDRLHFDPLSYEVTSRDYVQKVRELNETDEFRGETDQDKDAVAKVLGRDGRGVVRGFGGGVSKTELRASAVSRELLRKEKLKIAAVENHVRNLEETVEELRALSVSPGTNNANNTQPMNVDGQRV
;
A
#
# COMPACT_ATOMS: atom_id res chain seq x y z
N MET A 1 -15.48 2.70 10.55
CA MET A 1 -15.15 1.61 11.50
C MET A 1 -16.31 0.65 11.76
N THR A 2 -17.57 1.05 11.49
CA THR A 2 -18.80 0.27 11.71
C THR A 2 -18.97 -0.98 10.83
N ASN A 3 -18.45 -0.98 9.60
CA ASN A 3 -18.68 -2.08 8.64
C ASN A 3 -17.89 -3.37 8.98
N LEU A 4 -16.71 -3.26 9.59
CA LEU A 4 -15.91 -4.42 10.02
C LEU A 4 -16.55 -5.15 11.20
N LEU A 5 -17.07 -4.39 12.17
CA LEU A 5 -17.75 -4.93 13.35
C LEU A 5 -19.00 -5.72 12.93
N TRP A 6 -19.77 -5.21 11.98
CA TRP A 6 -20.93 -5.91 11.43
C TRP A 6 -20.55 -7.21 10.68
N LYS A 7 -19.53 -7.16 9.82
CA LYS A 7 -19.06 -8.35 9.09
C LYS A 7 -18.63 -9.47 10.04
N ASN A 8 -17.84 -9.14 11.06
CA ASN A 8 -17.36 -10.11 12.04
C ASN A 8 -18.49 -10.64 12.94
N ALA A 9 -19.43 -9.76 13.34
CA ALA A 9 -20.60 -10.16 14.10
C ALA A 9 -21.50 -11.11 13.29
N LYS A 10 -21.77 -10.81 12.02
CA LYS A 10 -22.57 -11.66 11.13
C LYS A 10 -21.97 -13.06 10.96
N THR A 11 -20.65 -13.16 10.83
CA THR A 11 -19.95 -14.46 10.75
C THR A 11 -20.18 -15.30 12.02
N LYS A 12 -20.07 -14.68 13.21
CA LYS A 12 -20.32 -15.37 14.48
C LYS A 12 -21.77 -15.84 14.61
N LEU A 13 -22.72 -14.99 14.24
CA LEU A 13 -24.14 -15.33 14.22
C LEU A 13 -24.44 -16.52 13.29
N ARG A 14 -23.75 -16.56 12.13
CA ARG A 14 -23.89 -17.66 11.16
C ARG A 14 -23.30 -18.97 11.69
N ALA A 15 -22.15 -18.93 12.35
CA ALA A 15 -21.55 -20.12 12.97
C ALA A 15 -22.50 -20.75 14.00
N MET A 16 -23.18 -19.94 14.81
CA MET A 16 -24.19 -20.43 15.75
C MET A 16 -25.37 -21.12 15.06
N CYS A 17 -25.73 -20.70 13.84
CA CYS A 17 -26.75 -21.35 13.03
C CYS A 17 -26.24 -22.65 12.40
N ASP A 18 -25.00 -22.66 11.88
CA ASP A 18 -24.38 -23.83 11.25
C ASP A 18 -24.19 -24.98 12.27
N ASP A 19 -24.01 -24.68 13.56
CA ASP A 19 -23.95 -25.66 14.65
C ASP A 19 -25.31 -26.33 14.97
N CYS A 20 -26.42 -25.72 14.56
CA CYS A 20 -27.77 -26.21 14.84
C CYS A 20 -28.23 -27.17 13.74
N SER A 21 -28.88 -28.28 14.13
CA SER A 21 -29.34 -29.30 13.19
C SER A 21 -30.71 -28.96 12.58
N SER A 22 -31.48 -28.07 13.23
CA SER A 22 -32.83 -27.68 12.81
C SER A 22 -33.07 -26.17 12.87
N VAL A 23 -33.92 -25.67 11.96
CA VAL A 23 -34.40 -24.27 11.95
C VAL A 23 -35.09 -23.90 13.27
N ALA A 24 -35.78 -24.85 13.90
CA ALA A 24 -36.43 -24.64 15.19
C ALA A 24 -35.42 -24.44 16.33
N GLU A 25 -34.24 -25.07 16.25
CA GLU A 25 -33.15 -24.87 17.21
C GLU A 25 -32.45 -23.53 16.98
N MET A 26 -32.28 -23.14 15.71
CA MET A 26 -31.75 -21.81 15.35
C MET A 26 -32.61 -20.70 15.93
N ARG A 27 -33.93 -20.77 15.79
CA ARG A 27 -34.87 -19.76 16.32
C ARG A 27 -34.87 -19.66 17.85
N LYS A 28 -34.51 -20.74 18.56
CA LYS A 28 -34.39 -20.73 20.02
C LYS A 28 -33.06 -20.12 20.50
N ARG A 29 -32.00 -20.22 19.70
CA ARG A 29 -30.65 -19.74 20.05
C ARG A 29 -30.49 -18.24 19.75
N ILE A 30 -31.38 -17.42 20.30
CA ILE A 30 -31.37 -15.96 20.10
C ILE A 30 -30.18 -15.35 20.86
N PRO A 31 -29.30 -14.58 20.18
CA PRO A 31 -28.24 -13.84 20.84
C PRO A 31 -28.78 -12.73 21.75
N LYS A 32 -28.18 -12.53 22.93
CA LYS A 32 -28.65 -11.59 23.98
C LYS A 32 -28.85 -10.13 23.50
N ASN A 33 -28.20 -9.72 22.41
CA ASN A 33 -28.18 -8.34 21.93
C ASN A 33 -29.02 -8.12 20.65
N LEU A 34 -29.83 -9.10 20.23
CA LEU A 34 -30.66 -9.00 19.02
C LEU A 34 -32.15 -9.11 19.36
N LYS A 35 -32.97 -8.39 18.60
CA LYS A 35 -34.43 -8.54 18.65
C LYS A 35 -34.82 -9.88 18.03
N LYS A 36 -35.91 -10.45 18.54
CA LYS A 36 -36.44 -11.73 18.06
C LYS A 36 -36.84 -11.66 16.58
N GLU A 37 -37.48 -10.57 16.17
CA GLU A 37 -37.90 -10.31 14.79
C GLU A 37 -36.70 -10.33 13.82
N ASP A 38 -35.65 -9.56 14.13
CA ASP A 38 -34.42 -9.50 13.32
C ASP A 38 -33.71 -10.87 13.25
N TRP A 39 -33.80 -11.67 14.32
CA TRP A 39 -33.22 -13.01 14.36
C TRP A 39 -34.02 -14.02 13.53
N ASP A 40 -35.35 -13.96 13.61
CA ASP A 40 -36.25 -14.79 12.83
C ASP A 40 -36.06 -14.54 11.31
N ASP A 41 -36.00 -13.27 10.91
CA ASP A 41 -35.68 -12.88 9.53
C ASP A 41 -34.29 -13.36 9.08
N PHE A 42 -33.31 -13.27 9.98
CA PHE A 42 -31.96 -13.76 9.71
C PHE A 42 -31.94 -15.27 9.49
N VAL A 43 -32.63 -16.05 10.35
CA VAL A 43 -32.74 -17.51 10.22
C VAL A 43 -33.44 -17.90 8.93
N ASP A 44 -34.45 -17.16 8.49
CA ASP A 44 -35.12 -17.40 7.22
C ASP A 44 -34.18 -17.15 6.03
N ILE A 45 -33.33 -16.12 6.09
CA ILE A 45 -32.28 -15.90 5.09
C ILE A 45 -31.26 -17.05 5.10
N VAL A 46 -30.84 -17.54 6.27
CA VAL A 46 -29.87 -18.64 6.42
C VAL A 46 -30.41 -19.97 5.90
N SER A 47 -31.70 -20.20 6.12
CA SER A 47 -32.34 -21.49 5.84
C SER A 47 -32.73 -21.65 4.38
N LYS A 48 -32.82 -20.55 3.61
CA LYS A 48 -33.06 -20.58 2.16
C LYS A 48 -31.97 -21.37 1.44
N GLY A 49 -32.38 -22.34 0.62
CA GLY A 49 -31.46 -23.15 -0.21
C GLY A 49 -30.58 -22.30 -1.13
N GLU A 50 -31.13 -21.22 -1.70
CA GLU A 50 -30.40 -20.28 -2.56
C GLU A 50 -29.20 -19.63 -1.86
N ASP A 51 -29.35 -19.22 -0.60
CA ASP A 51 -28.25 -18.62 0.18
C ASP A 51 -27.14 -19.65 0.42
N LYS A 52 -27.51 -20.89 0.75
CA LYS A 52 -26.55 -21.99 0.92
C LYS A 52 -25.76 -22.26 -0.36
N GLU A 53 -26.44 -22.29 -1.51
CA GLU A 53 -25.79 -22.50 -2.81
C GLU A 53 -24.84 -21.37 -3.18
N VAL A 54 -25.28 -20.11 -3.02
CA VAL A 54 -24.42 -18.94 -3.26
C VAL A 54 -23.22 -18.99 -2.33
N ARG A 55 -23.40 -19.37 -1.06
CA ARG A 55 -22.32 -19.47 -0.08
C ARG A 55 -21.30 -20.52 -0.47
N GLU A 56 -21.74 -21.73 -0.82
CA GLU A 56 -20.83 -22.81 -1.23
C GLU A 56 -20.09 -22.45 -2.51
N ARG A 57 -20.77 -21.80 -3.47
CA ARG A 57 -20.13 -21.26 -4.68
C ARG A 57 -19.05 -20.24 -4.32
N MET A 58 -19.34 -19.30 -3.42
CA MET A 58 -18.40 -18.28 -2.99
C MET A 58 -17.26 -18.85 -2.16
N LYS A 59 -17.50 -19.89 -1.34
CA LYS A 59 -16.47 -20.62 -0.58
C LYS A 59 -15.51 -21.32 -1.54
N ARG A 60 -16.03 -22.03 -2.54
CA ARG A 60 -15.23 -22.66 -3.61
C ARG A 60 -14.50 -21.64 -4.49
N ALA A 61 -15.07 -20.47 -4.70
CA ALA A 61 -14.40 -19.41 -5.46
C ALA A 61 -13.25 -18.79 -4.65
N ARG A 62 -13.48 -18.52 -3.36
CA ARG A 62 -12.45 -17.99 -2.45
C ARG A 62 -11.32 -18.99 -2.21
N SER A 63 -11.61 -20.28 -2.05
CA SER A 63 -10.57 -21.30 -1.89
C SER A 63 -9.65 -21.44 -3.11
N LYS A 64 -10.10 -20.98 -4.29
CA LYS A 64 -9.29 -20.97 -5.52
C LYS A 64 -8.50 -19.69 -5.75
N LEU A 65 -8.78 -18.64 -4.97
CA LEU A 65 -8.03 -17.39 -5.07
C LEU A 65 -6.60 -17.65 -4.54
N LYS A 66 -5.58 -17.04 -5.14
CA LYS A 66 -4.17 -17.30 -4.77
C LYS A 66 -3.50 -16.15 -4.02
N ALA A 67 -4.04 -14.93 -4.17
CA ALA A 67 -3.61 -13.74 -3.45
C ALA A 67 -4.64 -12.62 -3.65
N ALA A 68 -4.84 -11.79 -2.63
CA ALA A 68 -5.66 -10.58 -2.65
C ALA A 68 -4.75 -9.42 -2.29
N HIS A 69 -4.97 -8.31 -2.96
CA HIS A 69 -4.27 -7.08 -2.67
C HIS A 69 -4.81 -6.46 -1.36
N SER A 70 -3.91 -5.94 -0.54
CA SER A 70 -4.18 -5.28 0.74
C SER A 70 -4.24 -3.75 0.63
N THR A 71 -4.21 -3.19 -0.59
CA THR A 71 -4.14 -1.73 -0.81
C THR A 71 -5.38 -0.95 -0.38
N GLY A 72 -6.45 -1.64 0.01
CA GLY A 72 -7.65 -1.02 0.57
C GLY A 72 -8.29 -0.02 -0.39
N ARG A 73 -8.44 1.24 0.04
CA ARG A 73 -8.99 2.33 -0.79
C ARG A 73 -7.97 2.91 -1.79
N ARG A 74 -6.67 2.69 -1.59
CA ARG A 74 -5.65 3.14 -2.54
C ARG A 74 -5.53 2.09 -3.64
N GLY A 75 -5.54 2.53 -4.89
CA GLY A 75 -5.34 1.63 -6.02
C GLY A 75 -3.87 1.20 -6.14
N ILE A 76 -3.61 0.05 -6.80
CA ILE A 76 -2.23 -0.40 -7.11
C ILE A 76 -1.46 0.65 -7.91
N ALA A 77 -2.13 1.35 -8.84
CA ALA A 77 -1.53 2.44 -9.62
C ALA A 77 -1.08 3.61 -8.73
N GLN A 78 -1.89 3.99 -7.73
CA GLN A 78 -1.52 5.03 -6.78
C GLN A 78 -0.33 4.57 -5.92
N ARG A 79 -0.35 3.32 -5.44
CA ARG A 79 0.75 2.78 -4.65
C ARG A 79 2.06 2.75 -5.44
N ARG A 80 2.01 2.37 -6.72
CA ARG A 80 3.15 2.46 -7.64
C ARG A 80 3.66 3.89 -7.72
N HIS A 81 2.77 4.86 -7.94
CA HIS A 81 3.17 6.27 -8.06
C HIS A 81 3.89 6.76 -6.80
N GLU A 82 3.37 6.45 -5.62
CA GLU A 82 4.04 6.77 -4.34
C GLU A 82 5.43 6.14 -4.25
N MET A 83 5.59 4.87 -4.66
CA MET A 83 6.88 4.19 -4.68
C MET A 83 7.85 4.78 -5.72
N GLU A 84 7.35 5.22 -6.88
CA GLU A 84 8.15 5.89 -7.89
C GLU A 84 8.68 7.23 -7.39
N GLN A 85 7.85 8.01 -6.68
CA GLN A 85 8.28 9.28 -6.07
C GLN A 85 9.30 9.08 -4.95
N ALA A 86 9.16 8.02 -4.14
CA ALA A 86 10.10 7.71 -3.07
C ALA A 86 11.41 7.08 -3.57
N SER A 87 11.44 6.55 -4.80
CA SER A 87 12.61 5.90 -5.37
C SER A 87 13.58 6.94 -5.97
N PRO A 88 14.87 6.95 -5.60
CA PRO A 88 15.87 7.84 -6.21
C PRO A 88 15.96 7.72 -7.74
N THR A 89 15.73 6.52 -8.28
CA THR A 89 15.77 6.25 -9.73
C THR A 89 14.41 6.46 -10.42
N GLY A 90 13.33 6.67 -9.66
CA GLY A 90 11.96 6.64 -10.18
C GLY A 90 11.54 5.33 -10.84
N LYS A 91 12.21 4.20 -10.53
CA LYS A 91 11.90 2.87 -11.07
C LYS A 91 11.39 1.97 -9.97
N VAL A 92 10.29 1.27 -10.24
CA VAL A 92 9.69 0.31 -9.31
C VAL A 92 9.51 -1.02 -10.03
N LEU A 93 10.11 -2.07 -9.48
CA LEU A 93 9.98 -3.42 -10.04
C LEU A 93 8.60 -4.00 -9.75
N ARG A 94 8.20 -4.99 -10.56
CA ARG A 94 6.93 -5.70 -10.36
C ARG A 94 6.90 -6.39 -9.01
N VAL A 95 7.99 -7.05 -8.63
CA VAL A 95 8.09 -7.82 -7.39
C VAL A 95 7.96 -6.91 -6.17
N ASP A 96 8.64 -5.77 -6.16
CA ASP A 96 8.55 -4.80 -5.07
C ASP A 96 7.13 -4.28 -4.90
N LEU A 97 6.47 -3.92 -6.01
CA LEU A 97 5.08 -3.49 -5.97
C LEU A 97 4.16 -4.62 -5.52
N TYR A 98 4.39 -5.85 -5.97
CA TYR A 98 3.62 -7.01 -5.56
C TYR A 98 3.71 -7.21 -4.04
N LEU A 99 4.92 -7.25 -3.48
CA LEU A 99 5.17 -7.39 -2.04
C LEU A 99 4.60 -6.20 -1.23
N ALA A 100 4.68 -4.98 -1.76
CA ALA A 100 4.11 -3.80 -1.12
C ALA A 100 2.57 -3.76 -1.15
N THR A 101 1.93 -4.50 -2.06
CA THR A 101 0.48 -4.51 -2.25
C THR A 101 -0.20 -5.77 -1.76
N HIS A 102 0.55 -6.82 -1.41
CA HIS A 102 0.04 -8.09 -0.88
C HIS A 102 0.56 -8.32 0.53
N VAL A 103 0.25 -7.38 1.42
CA VAL A 103 0.63 -7.43 2.84
C VAL A 103 -0.45 -8.17 3.63
N TYR A 104 -0.06 -9.27 4.26
CA TYR A 104 -0.92 -10.05 5.15
C TYR A 104 -0.45 -9.85 6.59
N GLN A 105 -1.38 -9.68 7.52
CA GLN A 105 -1.07 -9.57 8.96
C GLN A 105 -0.49 -10.87 9.46
N GLU A 106 0.64 -10.86 10.18
CA GLU A 106 1.18 -12.09 10.79
C GLU A 106 0.13 -12.79 11.66
N MET A 107 0.09 -14.11 11.57
CA MET A 107 -0.85 -14.96 12.30
C MET A 107 -0.02 -15.87 13.20
N SER A 108 -0.40 -15.96 14.47
CA SER A 108 0.28 -16.85 15.40
C SER A 108 0.07 -18.31 14.97
N GLU A 109 0.93 -19.21 15.43
CA GLU A 109 0.82 -20.63 15.09
C GLU A 109 -0.51 -21.23 15.60
N GLU A 110 -1.01 -20.73 16.74
CA GLU A 110 -2.29 -21.13 17.33
C GLU A 110 -3.47 -20.70 16.45
N ASP A 111 -3.46 -19.46 15.95
CA ASP A 111 -4.48 -18.98 15.01
C ASP A 111 -4.41 -19.77 13.69
N ARG A 112 -3.20 -20.14 13.25
CA ARG A 112 -2.97 -20.95 12.02
C ARG A 112 -3.63 -22.32 12.11
N LEU A 113 -3.62 -22.96 13.28
CA LEU A 113 -4.30 -24.23 13.56
C LEU A 113 -5.83 -24.13 13.47
N HIS A 114 -6.39 -22.93 13.59
CA HIS A 114 -7.84 -22.70 13.45
C HIS A 114 -8.30 -22.54 12.00
N PHE A 115 -7.37 -22.40 11.05
CA PHE A 115 -7.67 -22.36 9.63
C PHE A 115 -7.30 -23.69 8.96
N ASP A 116 -8.08 -24.07 7.95
CA ASP A 116 -7.71 -25.18 7.06
C ASP A 116 -6.32 -24.88 6.43
N PRO A 117 -5.35 -25.81 6.44
CA PRO A 117 -4.06 -25.63 5.77
C PRO A 117 -4.19 -25.31 4.27
N LEU A 118 -5.27 -25.77 3.62
CA LEU A 118 -5.58 -25.46 2.23
C LEU A 118 -6.49 -24.23 2.08
N SER A 119 -6.77 -23.53 3.19
CA SER A 119 -7.54 -22.30 3.15
C SER A 119 -6.80 -21.25 2.33
N TYR A 120 -7.60 -20.37 1.78
CA TYR A 120 -7.14 -19.23 1.01
C TYR A 120 -6.18 -18.34 1.81
N GLU A 121 -6.50 -18.14 3.09
CA GLU A 121 -5.79 -17.26 4.02
C GLU A 121 -4.38 -17.77 4.28
N VAL A 122 -4.21 -19.08 4.47
CA VAL A 122 -2.91 -19.72 4.70
C VAL A 122 -2.11 -19.78 3.40
N THR A 123 -2.70 -20.32 2.34
CA THR A 123 -1.99 -20.51 1.05
C THR A 123 -1.52 -19.20 0.43
N SER A 124 -2.31 -18.13 0.48
CA SER A 124 -1.90 -16.83 -0.07
C SER A 124 -0.71 -16.22 0.66
N ARG A 125 -0.62 -16.43 1.99
CA ARG A 125 0.51 -15.97 2.79
C ARG A 125 1.78 -16.72 2.42
N ASP A 126 1.68 -18.03 2.30
CA ASP A 126 2.81 -18.87 1.92
C ASP A 126 3.35 -18.50 0.54
N TYR A 127 2.47 -18.17 -0.42
CA TYR A 127 2.89 -17.67 -1.72
C TYR A 127 3.62 -16.31 -1.63
N VAL A 128 3.10 -15.34 -0.88
CA VAL A 128 3.79 -14.04 -0.72
C VAL A 128 5.14 -14.20 -0.02
N GLN A 129 5.20 -15.05 1.01
CA GLN A 129 6.43 -15.35 1.73
C GLN A 129 7.46 -15.99 0.81
N LYS A 130 7.06 -16.96 -0.01
CA LYS A 130 7.93 -17.57 -1.02
C LYS A 130 8.41 -16.57 -2.08
N VAL A 131 7.56 -15.62 -2.49
CA VAL A 131 7.98 -14.53 -3.40
C VAL A 131 9.03 -13.64 -2.73
N ARG A 132 8.85 -13.32 -1.44
CA ARG A 132 9.83 -12.52 -0.67
C ARG A 132 11.18 -13.21 -0.61
N GLU A 133 11.20 -14.47 -0.20
CA GLU A 133 12.41 -15.30 -0.09
C GLU A 133 13.15 -15.40 -1.43
N LEU A 134 12.42 -15.66 -2.53
CA LEU A 134 13.04 -15.71 -3.85
C LEU A 134 13.59 -14.34 -4.29
N ASN A 135 12.89 -13.24 -4.00
CA ASN A 135 13.34 -11.89 -4.35
C ASN A 135 14.63 -11.47 -3.62
N GLU A 136 14.92 -12.08 -2.47
CA GLU A 136 16.15 -11.86 -1.72
C GLU A 136 17.34 -12.63 -2.30
N THR A 137 17.09 -13.67 -3.12
CA THR A 137 18.12 -14.47 -3.78
C THR A 137 18.71 -13.73 -4.98
N ASP A 138 20.02 -13.86 -5.23
CA ASP A 138 20.72 -13.16 -6.31
C ASP A 138 20.16 -13.46 -7.71
N GLU A 139 19.54 -14.63 -7.92
CA GLU A 139 18.93 -15.01 -9.21
C GLU A 139 17.75 -14.11 -9.60
N PHE A 140 16.92 -13.69 -8.62
CA PHE A 140 15.69 -12.94 -8.90
C PHE A 140 15.78 -11.47 -8.50
N ARG A 141 16.81 -11.10 -7.72
CA ARG A 141 17.04 -9.73 -7.28
C ARG A 141 17.24 -8.82 -8.48
N GLY A 142 16.34 -7.84 -8.64
CA GLY A 142 16.44 -6.87 -9.73
C GLY A 142 15.95 -7.37 -11.10
N GLU A 143 15.37 -8.58 -11.17
CA GLU A 143 14.83 -9.10 -12.43
C GLU A 143 13.70 -8.20 -12.94
N THR A 144 13.79 -7.84 -14.22
CA THR A 144 12.85 -6.95 -14.91
C THR A 144 11.91 -7.72 -15.85
N ASP A 145 12.28 -8.95 -16.21
CA ASP A 145 11.46 -9.83 -17.03
C ASP A 145 10.29 -10.42 -16.23
N GLN A 146 9.08 -10.04 -16.64
CA GLN A 146 7.81 -10.46 -16.05
C GLN A 146 7.57 -11.96 -16.12
N ASP A 147 8.26 -12.69 -16.99
CA ASP A 147 8.13 -14.15 -17.10
C ASP A 147 9.18 -14.92 -16.31
N LYS A 148 10.15 -14.22 -15.71
CA LYS A 148 11.27 -14.82 -14.96
C LYS A 148 11.38 -14.39 -13.52
N ASP A 149 10.76 -13.27 -13.13
CA ASP A 149 10.86 -12.80 -11.75
C ASP A 149 10.25 -13.78 -10.71
N ALA A 150 10.48 -13.48 -9.43
CA ALA A 150 10.00 -14.27 -8.31
C ALA A 150 8.47 -14.49 -8.31
N VAL A 151 7.68 -13.49 -8.75
CA VAL A 151 6.21 -13.60 -8.83
C VAL A 151 5.80 -14.63 -9.88
N ALA A 152 6.43 -14.61 -11.06
CA ALA A 152 6.16 -15.59 -12.11
C ALA A 152 6.62 -16.99 -11.73
N LYS A 153 7.72 -17.12 -10.98
CA LYS A 153 8.20 -18.41 -10.49
C LYS A 153 7.22 -19.06 -9.51
N VAL A 154 6.63 -18.27 -8.61
CA VAL A 154 5.73 -18.77 -7.55
C VAL A 154 4.31 -18.98 -8.05
N LEU A 155 3.75 -18.00 -8.77
CA LEU A 155 2.34 -17.99 -9.17
C LEU A 155 2.12 -18.46 -10.61
N GLY A 156 3.19 -18.80 -11.32
CA GLY A 156 3.21 -19.12 -12.73
C GLY A 156 3.27 -17.88 -13.62
N ARG A 157 3.56 -18.09 -14.91
CA ARG A 157 3.63 -17.02 -15.91
C ARG A 157 2.30 -16.30 -16.06
N ASP A 158 2.37 -15.01 -16.34
CA ASP A 158 1.19 -14.20 -16.62
C ASP A 158 0.55 -14.57 -17.96
N GLY A 159 -0.77 -14.63 -17.96
CA GLY A 159 -1.57 -14.88 -19.16
C GLY A 159 -1.55 -13.69 -20.13
N ARG A 160 -2.26 -13.85 -21.26
CA ARG A 160 -2.29 -12.83 -22.33
C ARG A 160 -3.03 -11.53 -21.93
N GLY A 161 -3.98 -11.62 -20.99
CA GLY A 161 -4.90 -10.51 -20.69
C GLY A 161 -4.41 -9.49 -19.67
N VAL A 162 -3.76 -9.92 -18.59
CA VAL A 162 -3.40 -9.04 -17.47
C VAL A 162 -2.08 -9.49 -16.83
N VAL A 163 -1.25 -8.51 -16.49
CA VAL A 163 -0.01 -8.70 -15.72
C VAL A 163 -0.32 -8.57 -14.23
N ARG A 164 0.03 -9.60 -13.45
CA ARG A 164 -0.19 -9.60 -12.00
C ARG A 164 0.64 -8.51 -11.33
N GLY A 165 0.10 -7.92 -10.27
CA GLY A 165 0.77 -6.86 -9.51
C GLY A 165 0.81 -5.49 -10.18
N PHE A 166 0.36 -5.33 -11.44
CA PHE A 166 0.35 -4.02 -12.10
C PHE A 166 -0.91 -3.18 -11.83
N GLY A 167 -2.04 -3.84 -11.54
CA GLY A 167 -3.35 -3.18 -11.41
C GLY A 167 -3.89 -2.71 -12.76
N GLY A 168 -5.14 -2.22 -12.77
CA GLY A 168 -5.73 -1.54 -13.94
C GLY A 168 -5.94 -2.39 -15.19
N GLY A 169 -5.78 -3.72 -15.12
CA GLY A 169 -5.98 -4.61 -16.27
C GLY A 169 -4.88 -4.54 -17.33
N VAL A 170 -3.70 -4.00 -16.98
CA VAL A 170 -2.61 -3.79 -17.95
C VAL A 170 -2.07 -5.12 -18.47
N SER A 171 -2.02 -5.26 -19.79
CA SER A 171 -1.49 -6.44 -20.50
C SER A 171 0.01 -6.35 -20.76
N LYS A 172 0.64 -7.50 -21.06
CA LYS A 172 2.07 -7.55 -21.46
C LYS A 172 2.32 -6.73 -22.72
N THR A 173 1.39 -6.79 -23.68
CA THR A 173 1.49 -6.08 -24.95
C THR A 173 1.52 -4.58 -24.73
N GLU A 174 0.64 -4.04 -23.88
CA GLU A 174 0.63 -2.62 -23.54
C GLU A 174 1.91 -2.18 -22.81
N LEU A 175 2.43 -3.01 -21.90
CA LEU A 175 3.69 -2.71 -21.22
C LEU A 175 4.87 -2.65 -22.19
N ARG A 176 4.93 -3.57 -23.17
CA ARG A 176 5.96 -3.56 -24.20
C ARG A 176 5.81 -2.37 -25.14
N ALA A 177 4.60 -2.12 -25.63
CA ALA A 177 4.31 -1.00 -26.54
C ALA A 177 4.63 0.37 -25.91
N SER A 178 4.38 0.53 -24.61
CA SER A 178 4.63 1.77 -23.88
C SER A 178 6.02 1.86 -23.24
N ALA A 179 6.90 0.85 -23.39
CA ALA A 179 8.17 0.79 -22.65
C ALA A 179 9.07 2.00 -22.92
N VAL A 180 9.23 2.37 -24.20
CA VAL A 180 10.06 3.51 -24.62
C VAL A 180 9.49 4.82 -24.09
N SER A 181 8.20 5.07 -24.31
CA SER A 181 7.54 6.30 -23.86
C SER A 181 7.58 6.47 -22.35
N ARG A 182 7.42 5.37 -21.58
CA ARG A 182 7.53 5.39 -20.12
C ARG A 182 8.93 5.74 -19.65
N GLU A 183 9.97 5.19 -20.29
CA GLU A 183 11.36 5.48 -19.94
C GLU A 183 11.75 6.93 -20.29
N LEU A 184 11.26 7.47 -21.40
CA LEU A 184 11.45 8.88 -21.75
C LEU A 184 10.79 9.80 -20.74
N LEU A 185 9.51 9.54 -20.41
CA LEU A 185 8.78 10.31 -19.41
C LEU A 185 9.46 10.27 -18.04
N ARG A 186 10.00 9.11 -17.65
CA ARG A 186 10.76 8.96 -16.41
C ARG A 186 12.03 9.83 -16.40
N LYS A 187 12.83 9.79 -17.47
CA LYS A 187 14.02 10.63 -17.60
C LYS A 187 13.67 12.11 -17.53
N GLU A 188 12.59 12.51 -18.17
CA GLU A 188 12.14 13.90 -18.16
C GLU A 188 11.72 14.34 -16.75
N LYS A 189 10.95 13.53 -16.03
CA LYS A 189 10.59 13.79 -14.63
C LYS A 189 11.81 13.94 -13.72
N LEU A 190 12.84 13.11 -13.89
CA LEU A 190 14.08 13.24 -13.12
C LEU A 190 14.83 14.54 -13.41
N LYS A 191 14.88 14.95 -14.68
CA LYS A 191 15.49 16.24 -15.05
C LYS A 191 14.73 17.40 -14.44
N ILE A 192 13.40 17.39 -14.53
CA ILE A 192 12.53 18.42 -13.93
C ILE A 192 12.78 18.50 -12.43
N ALA A 193 12.77 17.37 -11.72
CA ALA A 193 13.05 17.35 -10.29
C ALA A 193 14.46 17.87 -9.93
N ALA A 194 15.47 17.58 -10.75
CA ALA A 194 16.82 18.09 -10.56
C ALA A 194 16.89 19.62 -10.74
N VAL A 195 16.22 20.15 -11.78
CA VAL A 195 16.14 21.60 -12.02
C VAL A 195 15.37 22.29 -10.89
N GLU A 196 14.23 21.75 -10.46
CA GLU A 196 13.44 22.30 -9.34
C GLU A 196 14.27 22.36 -8.05
N ASN A 197 15.06 21.33 -7.75
CA ASN A 197 15.95 21.35 -6.59
C ASN A 197 17.07 22.36 -6.74
N HIS A 198 17.64 22.52 -7.94
CA HIS A 198 18.65 23.54 -8.18
C HIS A 198 18.09 24.96 -7.99
N VAL A 199 16.89 25.24 -8.52
CA VAL A 199 16.20 26.51 -8.34
C VAL A 199 15.93 26.78 -6.87
N ARG A 200 15.42 25.80 -6.12
CA ARG A 200 15.16 25.94 -4.68
C ARG A 200 16.43 26.28 -3.89
N ASN A 201 17.55 25.61 -4.20
CA ASN A 201 18.83 25.89 -3.55
C ASN A 201 19.33 27.29 -3.90
N LEU A 202 19.17 27.73 -5.16
CA LEU A 202 19.54 29.08 -5.56
C LEU A 202 18.68 30.13 -4.85
N GLU A 203 17.37 29.92 -4.74
CA GLU A 203 16.45 30.79 -4.00
C GLU A 203 16.88 30.95 -2.53
N GLU A 204 17.26 29.85 -1.87
CA GLU A 204 17.77 29.87 -0.49
C GLU A 204 19.07 30.68 -0.37
N THR A 205 20.05 30.45 -1.26
CA THR A 205 21.31 31.22 -1.24
C THR A 205 21.10 32.72 -1.51
N VAL A 206 20.15 33.08 -2.36
CA VAL A 206 19.82 34.48 -2.63
C VAL A 206 19.18 35.13 -1.40
N GLU A 207 18.33 34.41 -0.68
CA GLU A 207 17.71 34.92 0.54
C GLU A 207 18.74 35.10 1.68
N GLU A 208 19.68 34.17 1.83
CA GLU A 208 20.80 34.29 2.77
C GLU A 208 21.68 35.51 2.46
N LEU A 209 22.06 35.70 1.19
CA LEU A 209 22.84 36.86 0.76
C LEU A 209 22.10 38.18 0.99
N ARG A 210 20.77 38.19 0.76
CA ARG A 210 19.94 39.35 1.08
C ARG A 210 19.95 39.64 2.58
N ALA A 211 19.76 38.63 3.43
CA ALA A 211 19.79 38.80 4.88
C ALA A 211 21.14 39.35 5.38
N LEU A 212 22.26 38.90 4.81
CA LEU A 212 23.59 39.41 5.12
C LEU A 212 23.81 40.86 4.65
N SER A 213 23.25 41.24 3.50
CA SER A 213 23.37 42.61 2.96
C SER A 213 22.56 43.66 3.73
N VAL A 214 21.62 43.25 4.59
CA VAL A 214 20.74 44.12 5.38
C VAL A 214 21.29 44.37 6.81
N SER A 215 22.52 43.92 7.12
CA SER A 215 23.16 44.30 8.40
C SER A 215 23.41 45.82 8.46
N PRO A 216 22.90 46.55 9.46
CA PRO A 216 23.10 48.00 9.55
C PRO A 216 24.58 48.27 9.82
N GLY A 217 25.22 49.04 8.93
CA GLY A 217 26.52 49.63 9.20
C GLY A 217 26.50 50.34 10.54
N THR A 218 27.38 49.92 11.44
CA THR A 218 27.68 50.58 12.70
C THR A 218 28.06 52.03 12.41
N ASN A 219 27.13 52.96 12.69
CA ASN A 219 27.39 54.39 12.69
C ASN A 219 28.42 54.71 13.79
N ASN A 220 29.69 54.84 13.41
CA ASN A 220 30.69 55.53 14.22
C ASN A 220 30.45 57.04 14.11
N ALA A 221 29.48 57.54 14.86
CA ALA A 221 29.45 58.93 15.29
C ALA A 221 30.12 58.99 16.66
N ASN A 222 31.26 59.69 16.74
CA ASN A 222 31.81 60.44 17.89
C ASN A 222 33.35 60.43 17.85
N ASN A 223 33.96 61.54 17.41
CA ASN A 223 34.72 62.39 18.34
C ASN A 223 35.16 63.69 17.65
N THR A 224 34.42 64.77 17.89
CA THR A 224 34.92 66.14 17.69
C THR A 224 35.52 66.58 19.01
N GLN A 225 36.86 66.51 19.16
CA GLN A 225 37.55 67.19 20.25
C GLN A 225 37.78 68.66 19.87
N PRO A 226 37.37 69.65 20.68
CA PRO A 226 37.83 71.02 20.52
C PRO A 226 39.28 71.11 21.06
N MET A 227 40.18 71.60 20.21
CA MET A 227 41.55 71.96 20.57
C MET A 227 41.51 73.16 21.54
N ASN A 228 41.79 72.90 22.82
CA ASN A 228 41.99 73.95 23.81
C ASN A 228 43.38 74.55 23.59
N VAL A 229 43.42 75.81 23.18
CA VAL A 229 44.65 76.60 23.00
C VAL A 229 44.88 77.36 24.29
N ASP A 230 45.73 76.83 25.16
CA ASP A 230 46.30 77.60 26.27
C ASP A 230 47.82 77.50 26.26
N GLY A 231 48.41 78.59 25.75
CA GLY A 231 49.43 79.37 26.43
C GLY A 231 50.72 78.69 26.88
N GLN A 232 51.78 78.83 26.06
CA GLN A 232 53.08 79.23 26.61
C GLN A 232 54.02 79.79 25.54
N ARG A 233 54.31 81.10 25.60
CA ARG A 233 55.65 81.61 25.26
C ARG A 233 55.90 83.01 25.84
N VAL A 234 56.94 83.02 26.69
CA VAL A 234 57.85 84.11 27.13
C VAL A 234 57.26 85.19 28.01
#